data_AF-A0A2T6ZZ28-F1
#
_entry.id   AF-A0A2T6ZZ28-F1
#
_cell.length_a   1.000
_cell.length_b   1.000
_cell.length_c   1.000
_cell.angle_alpha   90.00
_cell.angle_beta   90.00
_cell.angle_gamma   90.00
#
_symmetry.space_group_name_H-M   'P 1'
#
loop_
_entity.id
_entity.type
_entity.pdbx_description
1 polymer ?
#
loop_
_entity_poly.entity_id
_entity_poly.type
_entity_poly.pdbx_seq_one_letter_code
_entity_poly.pdbx_strand_id
1 'polypeptide(L)'
;MNSPPTMNYSTTPLHQAIVYCTSLELARTIYDTEYCMTREHQQELADYPPADTHECAQVIDAWVTRLKIIKSALLNFPTTSGSVTINSSPGMITVGWVAGNTAHPVTAHGQHNGRSRAAETDCLKRDNHQCIITGRTPQDGSTIEVAHIIPFDLANNPHCRDLDFWKMLDIFQGKEATDTMFAEAIDKINGLENLICLDSTIHSMFRDGRIILTPVTHNGDRIHIKSNHIGDYWLRVEYPLELGMAEFIQSTKGLSAGEVRTLYWGNGVPLTNHNRMPGHPRTLPLPSFFALRASIHSLKHESEYIPTVRDLQSYADARFTTPIDTENLQSMHRATSHTTSADPVLAASAILDDLVDSGDLARSP
;
A
#
# COMPACT_ATOMS: atom_id res chain seq x y z
N MET A 1 33.12 -18.51 -0.90
CA MET A 1 31.68 -18.26 -0.64
C MET A 1 31.09 -19.55 -0.14
N ASN A 2 30.46 -19.56 1.04
CA ASN A 2 29.83 -20.76 1.56
C ASN A 2 28.54 -21.00 0.79
N SER A 3 28.39 -22.18 0.19
CA SER A 3 27.14 -22.58 -0.43
C SER A 3 26.01 -22.51 0.61
N PRO A 4 24.84 -21.95 0.27
CA PRO A 4 23.72 -21.93 1.19
C PRO A 4 23.37 -23.36 1.61
N PRO A 5 22.97 -23.59 2.87
CA PRO A 5 22.60 -24.91 3.35
C PRO A 5 21.52 -25.51 2.45
N THR A 6 21.68 -26.76 2.04
CA THR A 6 20.67 -27.50 1.27
C THR A 6 19.48 -27.78 2.16
N MET A 7 18.48 -26.89 2.13
CA MET A 7 17.21 -27.11 2.79
C MET A 7 16.39 -28.17 2.05
N ASN A 8 15.77 -29.08 2.81
CA ASN A 8 14.76 -29.97 2.27
C ASN A 8 13.43 -29.23 2.20
N TYR A 9 13.11 -28.67 1.03
CA TYR A 9 11.90 -27.89 0.80
C TYR A 9 10.61 -28.71 0.92
N SER A 10 10.68 -30.05 0.80
CA SER A 10 9.49 -30.93 0.78
C SER A 10 8.74 -31.06 2.10
N THR A 11 9.33 -30.65 3.21
CA THR A 11 8.75 -30.76 4.57
C THR A 11 8.39 -29.42 5.19
N THR A 12 8.53 -28.34 4.42
CA THR A 12 8.52 -26.97 4.91
C THR A 12 7.41 -26.21 4.19
N PRO A 13 6.46 -25.55 4.89
CA PRO A 13 5.44 -24.73 4.24
C PRO A 13 6.04 -23.70 3.29
N LEU A 14 5.36 -23.39 2.19
CA LEU A 14 5.83 -22.47 1.15
C LEU A 14 6.25 -21.12 1.75
N HIS A 15 5.50 -20.61 2.72
CA HIS A 15 5.83 -19.42 3.49
C HIS A 15 7.29 -19.44 4.00
N GLN A 16 7.73 -20.54 4.61
CA GLN A 16 9.09 -20.64 5.14
C GLN A 16 10.13 -20.70 4.00
N ALA A 17 9.86 -21.45 2.93
CA ALA A 17 10.74 -21.50 1.76
C ALA A 17 10.95 -20.09 1.16
N ILE A 18 9.89 -19.30 1.04
CA ILE A 18 9.97 -17.90 0.60
C ILE A 18 10.82 -17.07 1.57
N VAL A 19 10.60 -17.17 2.88
CA VAL A 19 11.38 -16.43 3.89
C VAL A 19 12.88 -16.75 3.79
N TYR A 20 13.27 -18.00 3.53
CA TYR A 20 14.67 -18.39 3.35
C TYR A 20 15.28 -17.91 2.03
N CYS A 21 14.48 -17.81 0.97
CA CYS A 21 14.94 -17.45 -0.37
C CYS A 21 14.86 -15.95 -0.66
N THR A 22 14.38 -15.12 0.27
CA THR A 22 14.15 -13.68 0.05
C THR A 22 14.97 -12.79 0.98
N SER A 23 14.99 -11.49 0.68
CA SER A 23 15.59 -10.51 1.58
C SER A 23 14.76 -10.40 2.87
N LEU A 24 15.42 -10.03 3.98
CA LEU A 24 14.76 -9.79 5.27
C LEU A 24 13.56 -8.84 5.15
N GLU A 25 13.62 -7.89 4.23
CA GLU A 25 12.57 -6.92 3.99
C GLU A 25 11.31 -7.54 3.35
N LEU A 26 11.47 -8.42 2.36
CA LEU A 26 10.34 -9.14 1.76
C LEU A 26 9.78 -10.20 2.72
N ALA A 27 10.65 -10.84 3.50
CA ALA A 27 10.24 -11.73 4.58
C ALA A 27 9.37 -11.00 5.62
N ARG A 28 9.70 -9.75 5.99
CA ARG A 28 8.81 -8.94 6.85
C ARG A 28 7.48 -8.63 6.18
N THR A 29 7.51 -8.22 4.92
CA THR A 29 6.28 -7.93 4.17
C THR A 29 5.30 -9.12 4.19
N ILE A 30 5.78 -10.37 4.08
CA ILE A 30 4.89 -11.53 4.17
C ILE A 30 4.30 -11.68 5.57
N TYR A 31 5.10 -11.57 6.64
CA TYR A 31 4.62 -11.68 8.03
C TYR A 31 3.59 -10.61 8.38
N ASP A 32 3.84 -9.37 7.97
CA ASP A 32 3.02 -8.22 8.33
C ASP A 32 1.69 -8.19 7.55
N THR A 33 1.61 -8.92 6.43
CA THR A 33 0.46 -8.83 5.51
C THR A 33 -0.29 -10.12 5.25
N GLU A 34 0.27 -11.30 5.56
CA GLU A 34 -0.33 -12.63 5.31
C GLU A 34 -1.79 -12.70 5.80
N TYR A 35 -2.05 -12.26 7.04
CA TYR A 35 -3.38 -12.35 7.65
C TYR A 35 -4.43 -11.46 6.97
N CYS A 36 -4.02 -10.48 6.17
CA CYS A 36 -4.89 -9.61 5.39
C CYS A 36 -5.17 -10.13 3.97
N MET A 37 -4.39 -11.10 3.47
CA MET A 37 -4.53 -11.63 2.11
C MET A 37 -5.84 -12.42 1.93
N THR A 38 -6.23 -12.68 0.67
CA THR A 38 -7.35 -13.59 0.43
C THR A 38 -7.04 -14.98 0.98
N ARG A 39 -8.10 -15.73 1.33
CA ARG A 39 -7.98 -17.11 1.83
C ARG A 39 -7.21 -18.02 0.87
N GLU A 40 -7.34 -17.80 -0.43
CA GLU A 40 -6.59 -18.53 -1.47
C GLU A 40 -5.08 -18.32 -1.34
N HIS A 41 -4.63 -17.06 -1.25
CA HIS A 41 -3.23 -16.73 -1.06
C HIS A 41 -2.69 -17.21 0.29
N GLN A 42 -3.51 -17.14 1.36
CA GLN A 42 -3.14 -17.70 2.67
C GLN A 42 -2.97 -19.22 2.60
N GLN A 43 -3.85 -19.91 1.87
CA GLN A 43 -3.75 -21.36 1.68
C GLN A 43 -2.51 -21.71 0.85
N GLU A 44 -2.25 -20.98 -0.25
CA GLU A 44 -1.04 -21.15 -1.08
C GLU A 44 0.24 -21.02 -0.23
N LEU A 45 0.29 -20.06 0.70
CA LEU A 45 1.42 -19.89 1.63
C LEU A 45 1.54 -21.01 2.68
N ALA A 46 0.40 -21.57 3.11
CA ALA A 46 0.34 -22.66 4.08
C ALA A 46 0.65 -24.04 3.48
N ASP A 47 0.42 -24.22 2.18
CA ASP A 47 0.67 -25.46 1.46
C ASP A 47 2.17 -25.76 1.34
N TYR A 48 2.51 -27.03 1.10
CA TYR A 48 3.89 -27.43 0.81
C TYR A 48 4.26 -27.03 -0.62
N PRO A 49 5.51 -26.58 -0.87
CA PRO A 49 5.96 -26.29 -2.22
C PRO A 49 5.96 -27.58 -3.07
N PRO A 50 5.86 -27.45 -4.41
CA PRO A 50 5.99 -28.58 -5.33
C PRO A 50 7.25 -29.39 -5.06
N ALA A 51 7.16 -30.72 -5.17
CA ALA A 51 8.31 -31.61 -5.01
C ALA A 51 9.32 -31.48 -6.16
N ASP A 52 8.84 -31.10 -7.35
CA ASP A 52 9.71 -30.78 -8.48
C ASP A 52 10.46 -29.46 -8.23
N THR A 53 11.79 -29.50 -8.38
CA THR A 53 12.65 -28.35 -8.08
C THR A 53 12.37 -27.16 -9.01
N HIS A 54 12.02 -27.40 -10.27
CA HIS A 54 11.76 -26.33 -11.23
C HIS A 54 10.42 -25.65 -10.94
N GLU A 55 9.37 -26.43 -10.68
CA GLU A 55 8.07 -25.90 -10.25
C GLU A 55 8.17 -25.14 -8.92
N CYS A 56 8.93 -25.66 -7.95
CA CYS A 56 9.19 -24.99 -6.68
C CYS A 56 9.85 -23.61 -6.89
N ALA A 57 10.88 -23.53 -7.73
CA ALA A 57 11.53 -22.26 -8.06
C ALA A 57 10.56 -21.25 -8.69
N GLN A 58 9.71 -21.69 -9.63
CA GLN A 58 8.70 -20.82 -10.25
C GLN A 58 7.70 -20.28 -9.23
N VAL A 59 7.22 -21.11 -8.30
CA VAL A 59 6.29 -20.68 -7.24
C VAL A 59 6.95 -19.65 -6.32
N ILE A 60 8.21 -19.87 -5.93
CA ILE A 60 8.97 -18.91 -5.12
C ILE A 60 9.14 -17.59 -5.87
N ASP A 61 9.54 -17.61 -7.15
CA ASP A 61 9.71 -16.41 -7.96
C ASP A 61 8.41 -15.62 -8.16
N ALA A 62 7.28 -16.33 -8.31
CA ALA A 62 5.96 -15.72 -8.37
C ALA A 62 5.63 -14.98 -7.06
N TRP A 63 5.90 -15.59 -5.90
CA TRP A 63 5.71 -14.95 -4.60
C TRP A 63 6.66 -13.79 -4.35
N VAL A 64 7.93 -13.91 -4.73
CA VAL A 64 8.89 -12.79 -4.69
C VAL A 64 8.34 -11.59 -5.45
N THR A 65 7.75 -11.83 -6.63
CA THR A 65 7.13 -10.80 -7.45
C THR A 65 5.92 -10.17 -6.75
N ARG A 66 5.03 -10.98 -6.16
CA ARG A 66 3.88 -10.49 -5.36
C ARG A 66 4.32 -9.62 -4.18
N LEU A 67 5.33 -10.05 -3.42
CA LEU A 67 5.85 -9.30 -2.27
C LEU A 67 6.50 -7.97 -2.70
N LYS A 68 7.21 -7.94 -3.84
CA LYS A 68 7.73 -6.70 -4.43
C LYS A 68 6.60 -5.74 -4.80
N ILE A 69 5.50 -6.25 -5.38
CA ILE A 69 4.31 -5.46 -5.70
C ILE A 69 3.69 -4.87 -4.44
N ILE A 70 3.46 -5.68 -3.39
CA ILE A 70 2.89 -5.21 -2.11
C ILE A 70 3.74 -4.10 -1.53
N LYS A 71 5.05 -4.34 -1.40
CA LYS A 71 5.99 -3.37 -0.84
C LYS A 71 6.01 -2.06 -1.65
N SER A 72 6.10 -2.17 -2.98
CA SER A 72 6.08 -1.01 -3.89
C SER A 72 4.79 -0.20 -3.73
N ALA A 73 3.64 -0.87 -3.66
CA ALA A 73 2.35 -0.22 -3.49
C ALA A 73 2.22 0.51 -2.15
N LEU A 74 2.66 -0.10 -1.04
CA LEU A 74 2.58 0.51 0.30
C LEU A 74 3.50 1.72 0.43
N LEU A 75 4.73 1.64 -0.10
CA LEU A 75 5.69 2.75 -0.09
C LEU A 75 5.18 3.95 -0.90
N ASN A 76 4.57 3.69 -2.05
CA ASN A 76 4.09 4.72 -2.98
C ASN A 76 2.63 5.15 -2.69
N PHE A 77 2.00 4.74 -1.60
CA PHE A 77 0.68 5.24 -1.24
C PHE A 77 0.76 6.40 -0.22
N PRO A 78 -0.04 7.48 -0.36
CA PRO A 78 -0.98 7.79 -1.45
C PRO A 78 -0.35 8.58 -2.61
N THR A 79 0.93 8.94 -2.50
CA THR A 79 1.65 9.70 -3.51
C THR A 79 2.22 8.75 -4.55
N THR A 80 1.66 8.74 -5.76
CA THR A 80 2.34 8.18 -6.93
C THR A 80 3.53 9.07 -7.29
N SER A 81 4.52 9.16 -6.40
CA SER A 81 5.81 9.82 -6.58
C SER A 81 6.60 8.98 -7.56
N GLY A 82 6.22 9.04 -8.83
CA GLY A 82 6.74 8.17 -9.86
C GLY A 82 5.90 8.25 -11.12
N SER A 83 5.94 9.38 -11.83
CA SER A 83 6.01 9.28 -13.28
C SER A 83 7.30 8.53 -13.62
N VAL A 84 7.30 7.20 -13.47
CA VAL A 84 8.31 6.36 -14.09
C VAL A 84 7.99 6.43 -15.57
N THR A 85 8.66 7.34 -16.27
CA THR A 85 8.73 7.28 -17.73
C THR A 85 9.44 5.96 -18.03
N ILE A 86 8.68 4.92 -18.36
CA ILE A 86 9.23 3.65 -18.86
C ILE A 86 9.73 3.96 -20.27
N ASN A 87 10.92 4.53 -20.36
CA ASN A 87 11.66 4.54 -21.61
C ASN A 87 12.15 3.11 -21.79
N SER A 88 11.60 2.42 -22.78
CA SER A 88 12.01 1.10 -23.25
C SER A 88 13.40 1.18 -23.91
N SER A 89 14.43 1.45 -23.11
CA SER A 89 15.84 1.34 -23.48
C SER A 89 16.62 0.77 -22.30
N PRO A 90 17.39 -0.32 -22.48
CA PRO A 90 18.18 -0.91 -21.42
C PRO A 90 19.40 -0.01 -21.15
N GLY A 91 19.35 0.78 -20.09
CA GLY A 91 20.48 1.62 -19.70
C GLY A 91 20.14 2.59 -18.57
N MET A 92 20.42 2.14 -17.34
CA MET A 92 20.72 2.98 -16.18
C MET A 92 19.54 3.78 -15.56
N ILE A 93 19.01 3.26 -14.44
CA ILE A 93 18.07 3.96 -13.57
C ILE A 93 18.86 4.88 -12.64
N THR A 94 18.70 6.19 -12.78
CA THR A 94 19.13 7.18 -11.77
C THR A 94 17.91 7.80 -11.11
N VAL A 95 17.75 7.52 -9.81
CA VAL A 95 16.73 8.16 -8.97
C VAL A 95 17.35 9.42 -8.37
N GLY A 96 17.12 10.57 -8.99
CA GLY A 96 17.57 11.87 -8.49
C GLY A 96 16.44 12.64 -7.82
N TRP A 97 16.55 12.87 -6.51
CA TRP A 97 15.73 13.86 -5.81
C TRP A 97 16.33 15.24 -6.07
N VAL A 98 15.67 16.06 -6.90
CA VAL A 98 16.06 17.46 -7.10
C VAL A 98 15.00 18.35 -6.46
N ALA A 99 15.32 18.84 -5.25
CA ALA A 99 14.68 20.01 -4.69
C ALA A 99 15.33 21.25 -5.32
N GLY A 100 14.65 21.89 -6.27
CA GLY A 100 15.19 23.07 -6.95
C GLY A 100 14.10 23.92 -7.58
N ASN A 101 13.79 25.05 -6.95
CA ASN A 101 13.00 26.14 -7.53
C ASN A 101 13.80 26.82 -8.65
N THR A 102 13.44 26.57 -9.91
CA THR A 102 13.84 27.42 -11.03
C THR A 102 12.64 27.63 -11.95
N ALA A 103 12.12 28.85 -11.92
CA ALA A 103 11.06 29.31 -12.80
C ALA A 103 11.58 29.43 -14.24
N HIS A 104 11.11 28.55 -15.12
CA HIS A 104 11.18 28.71 -16.57
C HIS A 104 9.81 29.09 -17.13
N PRO A 105 9.75 29.94 -18.19
CA PRO A 105 8.48 30.40 -18.75
C PRO A 105 7.84 29.28 -19.56
N VAL A 106 6.73 28.75 -19.05
CA VAL A 106 5.93 27.72 -19.72
C VAL A 106 5.06 28.39 -20.79
N THR A 107 5.31 28.03 -22.04
CA THR A 107 4.40 28.28 -23.17
C THR A 107 3.09 27.54 -22.94
N ALA A 108 2.00 28.29 -22.93
CA ALA A 108 0.65 27.81 -22.65
C ALA A 108 0.09 26.96 -23.80
N HIS A 109 0.30 25.65 -23.74
CA HIS A 109 -0.66 24.68 -24.26
C HIS A 109 -1.50 24.15 -23.10
N GLY A 110 -2.70 24.70 -22.96
CA GLY A 110 -3.65 24.34 -21.92
C GLY A 110 -4.21 22.93 -22.10
N GLN A 111 -3.51 21.94 -21.56
CA GLN A 111 -4.20 20.79 -20.98
C GLN A 111 -4.64 21.21 -19.58
N HIS A 112 -5.90 21.63 -19.47
CA HIS A 112 -6.53 21.84 -18.17
C HIS A 112 -6.37 20.56 -17.34
N ASN A 113 -5.62 20.68 -16.22
CA ASN A 113 -5.54 19.67 -15.16
C ASN A 113 -6.95 19.11 -14.90
N GLY A 114 -7.13 17.80 -15.07
CA GLY A 114 -8.42 17.10 -15.18
C GLY A 114 -9.33 17.10 -13.95
N ARG A 115 -9.29 18.13 -13.10
CA ARG A 115 -10.19 18.35 -11.96
C ARG A 115 -11.40 19.16 -12.41
N SER A 116 -12.59 18.66 -12.11
CA SER A 116 -13.85 19.35 -12.42
C SER A 116 -14.09 20.48 -11.43
N ARG A 117 -13.92 21.75 -11.86
CA ARG A 117 -14.28 22.94 -11.05
C ARG A 117 -15.74 22.92 -10.58
N ALA A 118 -16.63 22.35 -11.38
CA ALA A 118 -18.03 22.18 -11.02
C ALA A 118 -18.17 21.23 -9.81
N ALA A 119 -17.51 20.07 -9.86
CA ALA A 119 -17.53 19.11 -8.76
C ALA A 119 -16.90 19.67 -7.47
N GLU A 120 -15.80 20.43 -7.58
CA GLU A 120 -15.20 21.12 -6.43
C GLU A 120 -16.19 22.14 -5.81
N THR A 121 -16.84 22.93 -6.65
CA THR A 121 -17.86 23.89 -6.20
C THR A 121 -19.04 23.20 -5.51
N ASP A 122 -19.50 22.07 -6.07
CA ASP A 122 -20.61 21.31 -5.50
C ASP A 122 -20.20 20.57 -4.22
N CYS A 123 -18.94 20.13 -4.10
CA CYS A 123 -18.39 19.59 -2.85
C CYS A 123 -18.38 20.66 -1.75
N LEU A 124 -17.91 21.88 -2.05
CA LEU A 124 -17.94 23.00 -1.11
C LEU A 124 -19.36 23.35 -0.67
N LYS A 125 -20.33 23.36 -1.61
CA LYS A 125 -21.73 23.58 -1.27
C LYS A 125 -22.29 22.47 -0.39
N ARG A 126 -22.05 21.19 -0.76
CA ARG A 126 -22.47 20.03 0.04
C ARG A 126 -21.93 20.15 1.45
N ASP A 127 -20.64 20.43 1.63
CA ASP A 127 -20.03 20.46 2.95
C ASP A 127 -20.23 21.81 3.68
N ASN A 128 -21.02 22.73 3.11
CA ASN A 128 -21.27 24.07 3.64
C ASN A 128 -19.97 24.88 3.86
N HIS A 129 -19.01 24.75 2.95
CA HIS A 129 -17.71 25.43 2.98
C HIS A 129 -16.98 25.26 4.32
N GLN A 130 -17.09 24.08 4.95
CA GLN A 130 -16.47 23.78 6.22
C GLN A 130 -15.65 22.48 6.14
N CYS A 131 -14.67 22.33 7.02
CA CYS A 131 -13.97 21.06 7.18
C CYS A 131 -14.93 19.99 7.74
N ILE A 132 -15.04 18.84 7.06
CA ILE A 132 -15.94 17.76 7.50
C ILE A 132 -15.50 17.12 8.84
N ILE A 133 -14.25 17.31 9.26
CA ILE A 133 -13.70 16.75 10.51
C ILE A 133 -13.77 17.76 11.65
N THR A 134 -13.30 18.99 11.42
CA THR A 134 -13.17 20.01 12.48
C THR A 134 -14.38 20.91 12.60
N GLY A 135 -15.21 21.03 11.56
CA GLY A 135 -16.29 22.00 11.50
C GLY A 135 -15.84 23.44 11.26
N ARG A 136 -14.52 23.68 11.13
CA ARG A 136 -13.97 25.01 10.88
C ARG A 136 -14.39 25.55 9.51
N THR A 137 -14.58 26.86 9.43
CA THR A 137 -14.93 27.58 8.20
C THR A 137 -13.86 28.63 7.85
N PRO A 138 -13.95 29.29 6.67
CA PRO A 138 -13.08 30.41 6.34
C PRO A 138 -13.14 31.58 7.35
N GLN A 139 -14.26 31.76 8.04
CA GLN A 139 -14.40 32.80 9.07
C GLN A 139 -13.53 32.52 10.30
N ASP A 140 -13.18 31.26 10.56
CA ASP A 140 -12.24 30.86 11.62
C ASP A 140 -10.77 31.03 11.19
N GLY A 141 -10.51 31.66 10.04
CA GLY A 141 -9.18 31.80 9.45
C GLY A 141 -8.63 30.51 8.81
N SER A 142 -9.48 29.50 8.62
CA SER A 142 -9.08 28.22 8.02
C SER A 142 -9.20 28.24 6.49
N THR A 143 -8.15 27.80 5.80
CA THR A 143 -8.24 27.53 4.36
C THR A 143 -8.93 26.19 4.12
N ILE A 144 -10.10 26.20 3.49
CA ILE A 144 -10.85 24.98 3.14
C ILE A 144 -10.43 24.51 1.76
N GLU A 145 -10.01 23.26 1.69
CA GLU A 145 -9.50 22.60 0.50
C GLU A 145 -10.40 21.41 0.16
N VAL A 146 -10.61 21.17 -1.14
CA VAL A 146 -11.31 19.97 -1.63
C VAL A 146 -10.27 18.89 -1.87
N ALA A 147 -10.44 17.75 -1.20
CA ALA A 147 -9.55 16.60 -1.25
C ALA A 147 -10.26 15.38 -1.84
N HIS A 148 -9.54 14.60 -2.64
CA HIS A 148 -9.97 13.28 -3.07
C HIS A 148 -9.77 12.25 -1.95
N ILE A 149 -10.74 11.35 -1.73
CA ILE A 149 -10.58 10.21 -0.81
C ILE A 149 -9.64 9.19 -1.46
N ILE A 150 -9.97 8.72 -2.66
CA ILE A 150 -9.08 7.94 -3.51
C ILE A 150 -8.28 8.90 -4.38
N PRO A 151 -6.94 8.94 -4.26
CA PRO A 151 -6.09 9.86 -5.01
C PRO A 151 -6.38 9.84 -6.51
N PHE A 152 -6.46 11.03 -7.10
CA PHE A 152 -6.74 11.25 -8.51
C PHE A 152 -5.82 10.41 -9.43
N ASP A 153 -4.54 10.33 -9.10
CA ASP A 153 -3.52 9.65 -9.90
C ASP A 153 -3.71 8.12 -9.96
N LEU A 154 -4.49 7.54 -9.05
CA LEU A 154 -4.79 6.11 -9.07
C LEU A 154 -5.93 5.74 -10.02
N ALA A 155 -6.66 6.72 -10.56
CA ALA A 155 -7.79 6.46 -11.47
C ALA A 155 -7.84 7.37 -12.71
N ASN A 156 -6.91 8.31 -12.90
CA ASN A 156 -6.92 9.27 -14.01
C ASN A 156 -5.82 9.04 -15.08
N ASN A 157 -5.40 7.79 -15.32
CA ASN A 157 -4.44 7.43 -16.37
C ASN A 157 -4.89 6.13 -17.08
N PRO A 158 -4.74 6.01 -18.42
CA PRO A 158 -5.01 4.79 -19.17
C PRO A 158 -4.37 3.51 -18.60
N HIS A 159 -3.22 3.64 -17.94
CA HIS A 159 -2.47 2.54 -17.32
C HIS A 159 -2.62 2.48 -15.80
N CYS A 160 -3.61 3.17 -15.22
CA CYS A 160 -3.82 3.14 -13.77
C CYS A 160 -3.98 1.71 -13.25
N ARG A 161 -4.68 0.81 -13.96
CA ARG A 161 -4.89 -0.57 -13.51
C ARG A 161 -3.59 -1.38 -13.37
N ASP A 162 -2.54 -1.00 -14.10
CA ASP A 162 -1.23 -1.64 -14.08
C ASP A 162 -0.35 -1.19 -12.92
N LEU A 163 -0.76 -0.14 -12.19
CA LEU A 163 -0.07 0.32 -10.99
C LEU A 163 -0.03 -0.80 -9.95
N ASP A 164 1.10 -0.91 -9.26
CA ASP A 164 1.29 -1.89 -8.18
C ASP A 164 0.22 -1.76 -7.10
N PHE A 165 -0.34 -0.57 -6.91
CA PHE A 165 -1.50 -0.33 -6.05
C PHE A 165 -2.67 -1.29 -6.35
N TRP A 166 -3.10 -1.39 -7.60
CA TRP A 166 -4.26 -2.23 -7.95
C TRP A 166 -3.89 -3.71 -7.97
N LYS A 167 -2.67 -4.05 -8.40
CA LYS A 167 -2.16 -5.43 -8.32
C LYS A 167 -2.04 -5.92 -6.87
N MET A 168 -1.62 -5.05 -5.96
CA MET A 168 -1.62 -5.32 -4.53
C MET A 168 -3.04 -5.58 -4.03
N LEU A 169 -4.03 -4.78 -4.45
CA LEU A 169 -5.43 -5.00 -4.07
C LEU A 169 -5.96 -6.34 -4.59
N ASP A 170 -5.53 -6.84 -5.76
CA ASP A 170 -5.89 -8.18 -6.23
C ASP A 170 -5.49 -9.27 -5.22
N ILE A 171 -4.33 -9.12 -4.55
CA ILE A 171 -3.82 -10.06 -3.54
C ILE A 171 -4.65 -10.03 -2.25
N PHE A 172 -5.11 -8.84 -1.83
CA PHE A 172 -5.84 -8.66 -0.58
C PHE A 172 -7.36 -8.81 -0.70
N GLN A 173 -7.95 -8.36 -1.80
CA GLN A 173 -9.40 -8.29 -1.98
C GLN A 173 -9.94 -9.31 -2.99
N GLY A 174 -9.06 -9.89 -3.80
CA GLY A 174 -9.40 -10.72 -4.94
C GLY A 174 -9.66 -9.88 -6.19
N LYS A 175 -9.28 -10.42 -7.35
CA LYS A 175 -9.32 -9.70 -8.63
C LYS A 175 -10.70 -9.11 -8.98
N GLU A 176 -11.77 -9.88 -8.80
CA GLU A 176 -13.14 -9.45 -9.10
C GLU A 176 -13.56 -8.22 -8.28
N ALA A 177 -13.25 -8.22 -6.98
CA ALA A 177 -13.55 -7.10 -6.11
C ALA A 177 -12.71 -5.86 -6.48
N THR A 178 -11.44 -6.06 -6.80
CA THR A 178 -10.56 -4.98 -7.26
C THR A 178 -11.04 -4.36 -8.56
N ASP A 179 -11.45 -5.16 -9.54
CA ASP A 179 -11.95 -4.66 -10.82
C ASP A 179 -13.25 -3.87 -10.64
N THR A 180 -14.13 -4.31 -9.73
CA THR A 180 -15.35 -3.57 -9.37
C THR A 180 -15.02 -2.21 -8.74
N MET A 181 -14.08 -2.17 -7.79
CA MET A 181 -13.62 -0.93 -7.17
C MET A 181 -12.93 0.01 -8.15
N PHE A 182 -12.12 -0.53 -9.05
CA PHE A 182 -11.42 0.24 -10.06
C PHE A 182 -12.40 0.93 -11.02
N ALA A 183 -13.41 0.18 -11.49
CA ALA A 183 -14.47 0.73 -12.33
C ALA A 183 -15.23 1.87 -11.61
N GLU A 184 -15.57 1.66 -10.34
CA GLU A 184 -16.25 2.68 -9.52
C GLU A 184 -15.36 3.92 -9.28
N ALA A 185 -14.06 3.72 -9.00
CA ALA A 185 -13.11 4.80 -8.77
C ALA A 185 -12.90 5.65 -10.03
N ILE A 186 -12.84 5.04 -11.23
CA ILE A 186 -12.75 5.77 -12.50
C ILE A 186 -14.02 6.59 -12.75
N ASP A 187 -15.18 5.95 -12.65
CA ASP A 187 -16.47 6.59 -12.90
C ASP A 187 -16.68 7.81 -11.99
N LYS A 188 -16.22 7.70 -10.74
CA LYS A 188 -16.44 8.69 -9.68
C LYS A 188 -15.20 9.48 -9.31
N ILE A 189 -14.14 9.49 -10.12
CA ILE A 189 -12.87 10.09 -9.72
C ILE A 189 -13.01 11.58 -9.38
N ASN A 190 -13.84 12.30 -10.14
CA ASN A 190 -14.24 13.69 -9.90
C ASN A 190 -15.67 13.80 -9.37
N GLY A 191 -16.27 12.69 -8.93
CA GLY A 191 -17.62 12.66 -8.35
C GLY A 191 -17.61 13.15 -6.91
N LEU A 192 -18.75 13.66 -6.44
CA LEU A 192 -18.92 14.10 -5.06
C LEU A 192 -18.67 12.96 -4.06
N GLU A 193 -18.94 11.74 -4.50
CA GLU A 193 -18.67 10.48 -3.83
C GLU A 193 -17.19 10.33 -3.42
N ASN A 194 -16.26 10.92 -4.17
CA ASN A 194 -14.82 10.85 -3.93
C ASN A 194 -14.24 12.16 -3.37
N LEU A 195 -15.04 13.21 -3.21
CA LEU A 195 -14.56 14.53 -2.78
C LEU A 195 -15.02 14.86 -1.36
N ILE A 196 -14.15 15.51 -0.59
CA ILE A 196 -14.44 16.02 0.76
C ILE A 196 -13.79 17.38 0.99
N CYS A 197 -14.43 18.24 1.81
CA CYS A 197 -13.83 19.49 2.26
C CYS A 197 -13.06 19.30 3.57
N LEU A 198 -11.78 19.66 3.58
CA LEU A 198 -10.90 19.60 4.75
C LEU A 198 -10.26 20.98 4.96
N ASP A 199 -9.97 21.36 6.21
CA ASP A 199 -9.04 22.46 6.44
C ASP A 199 -7.62 22.01 6.07
N SER A 200 -6.77 22.95 5.64
CA SER A 200 -5.43 22.65 5.11
C SER A 200 -4.55 21.81 6.04
N THR A 201 -4.70 21.95 7.36
CA THR A 201 -3.94 21.16 8.35
C THR A 201 -4.44 19.72 8.35
N ILE A 202 -5.75 19.51 8.41
CA ILE A 202 -6.38 18.19 8.33
C ILE A 202 -6.14 17.53 6.97
N HIS A 203 -6.17 18.30 5.88
CA HIS A 203 -5.86 17.79 4.56
C HIS A 203 -4.42 17.26 4.49
N SER A 204 -3.44 17.99 5.03
CA SER A 204 -2.06 17.48 5.13
C SER A 204 -2.01 16.19 5.93
N MET A 205 -2.61 16.14 7.12
CA MET A 205 -2.62 14.93 7.95
C MET A 205 -3.28 13.74 7.24
N PHE A 206 -4.39 13.98 6.53
CA PHE A 206 -5.12 12.96 5.78
C PHE A 206 -4.32 12.45 4.57
N ARG A 207 -3.65 13.36 3.84
CA ARG A 207 -2.77 13.04 2.73
C ARG A 207 -1.57 12.24 3.20
N ASP A 208 -0.94 12.64 4.31
CA ASP A 208 0.30 12.05 4.79
C ASP A 208 0.04 10.77 5.60
N GLY A 209 -1.22 10.37 5.80
CA GLY A 209 -1.61 9.18 6.57
C GLY A 209 -1.45 9.33 8.09
N ARG A 210 -1.21 10.56 8.59
CA ARG A 210 -1.14 10.85 10.04
C ARG A 210 -2.50 10.73 10.72
N ILE A 211 -3.58 10.86 9.96
CA ILE A 211 -4.91 10.44 10.38
C ILE A 211 -5.48 9.42 9.41
N ILE A 212 -6.18 8.43 9.98
CA ILE A 212 -6.99 7.49 9.24
C ILE A 212 -8.45 7.78 9.59
N LEU A 213 -9.30 7.82 8.55
CA LEU A 213 -10.74 8.05 8.68
C LEU A 213 -11.46 6.75 8.31
N THR A 214 -11.78 5.94 9.33
CA THR A 214 -12.44 4.65 9.15
C THR A 214 -13.96 4.82 9.19
N PRO A 215 -14.71 4.40 8.15
CA PRO A 215 -16.15 4.55 8.13
C PRO A 215 -16.80 3.51 9.04
N VAL A 216 -17.76 3.94 9.86
CA VAL A 216 -18.52 3.08 10.78
C VAL A 216 -20.01 3.42 10.74
N THR A 217 -20.86 2.44 11.03
CA THR A 217 -22.31 2.65 11.21
C THR A 217 -22.56 3.50 12.45
N HIS A 218 -23.80 3.95 12.65
CA HIS A 218 -24.21 4.65 13.89
C HIS A 218 -24.00 3.80 15.16
N ASN A 219 -23.99 2.46 15.03
CA ASN A 219 -23.72 1.54 16.13
C ASN A 219 -22.21 1.30 16.36
N GLY A 220 -21.35 1.87 15.51
CA GLY A 220 -19.90 1.70 15.58
C GLY A 220 -19.36 0.51 14.78
N ASP A 221 -20.22 -0.22 14.06
CA ASP A 221 -19.78 -1.34 13.22
C ASP A 221 -18.96 -0.82 12.04
N ARG A 222 -17.83 -1.48 11.73
CA ARG A 222 -16.99 -1.07 10.61
C ARG A 222 -17.72 -1.28 9.29
N ILE A 223 -17.70 -0.26 8.43
CA ILE A 223 -18.17 -0.39 7.05
C ILE A 223 -17.00 -0.91 6.21
N HIS A 224 -17.22 -2.05 5.55
CA HIS A 224 -16.19 -2.72 4.76
C HIS A 224 -16.12 -2.18 3.33
N ILE A 225 -14.99 -2.42 2.67
CA ILE A 225 -14.74 -2.03 1.27
C ILE A 225 -15.86 -2.52 0.33
N LYS A 226 -16.30 -3.78 0.51
CA LYS A 226 -17.32 -4.44 -0.31
C LYS A 226 -18.76 -4.09 0.12
N SER A 227 -18.94 -3.16 1.06
CA SER A 227 -20.25 -2.83 1.60
C SER A 227 -21.03 -1.92 0.65
N ASN A 228 -22.28 -2.25 0.37
CA ASN A 228 -23.25 -1.37 -0.30
C ASN A 228 -23.97 -0.46 0.71
N HIS A 229 -23.26 0.06 1.71
CA HIS A 229 -23.89 0.84 2.79
C HIS A 229 -24.57 2.08 2.21
N ILE A 230 -25.87 2.22 2.49
CA ILE A 230 -26.68 3.37 2.08
C ILE A 230 -27.12 4.11 3.33
N GLY A 231 -26.88 5.42 3.36
CA GLY A 231 -27.33 6.31 4.42
C GLY A 231 -26.18 6.92 5.21
N ASP A 232 -26.55 7.58 6.31
CA ASP A 232 -25.61 8.28 7.16
C ASP A 232 -24.63 7.29 7.83
N TYR A 233 -23.42 7.75 8.07
CA TYR A 233 -22.36 6.99 8.73
C TYR A 233 -21.41 7.94 9.45
N TRP A 234 -20.51 7.40 10.25
CA TRP A 234 -19.54 8.16 11.02
C TRP A 234 -18.14 7.87 10.51
N LEU A 235 -17.25 8.84 10.61
CA LEU A 235 -15.82 8.65 10.40
C LEU A 235 -15.15 8.55 11.76
N ARG A 236 -14.69 7.35 12.10
CA ARG A 236 -13.83 7.11 13.24
C ARG A 236 -12.42 7.61 12.93
N VAL A 237 -11.92 8.51 13.76
CA VAL A 237 -10.56 9.07 13.63
C VAL A 237 -9.57 8.16 14.35
N GLU A 238 -8.53 7.76 13.63
CA GLU A 238 -7.44 6.93 14.10
C GLU A 238 -6.11 7.65 13.84
N TYR A 239 -5.14 7.42 14.73
CA TYR A 239 -3.84 8.10 14.74
C TYR A 239 -2.72 7.05 14.69
N PRO A 240 -2.45 6.46 13.51
CA PRO A 240 -1.54 5.32 13.40
C PRO A 240 -0.15 5.65 13.95
N LEU A 241 0.31 6.89 13.79
CA LEU A 241 1.52 7.38 14.43
C LEU A 241 1.14 8.02 15.76
N GLU A 242 1.91 7.74 16.82
CA GLU A 242 1.76 8.38 18.12
C GLU A 242 1.80 9.91 17.94
N LEU A 243 0.64 10.55 18.07
CA LEU A 243 0.54 12.00 18.09
C LEU A 243 0.74 12.51 19.52
N GLY A 244 1.48 13.60 19.65
CA GLY A 244 1.52 14.33 20.92
C GLY A 244 0.13 14.85 21.28
N MET A 245 -0.19 14.97 22.57
CA MET A 245 -1.47 15.52 23.05
C MET A 245 -1.83 16.88 22.41
N ALA A 246 -0.84 17.73 22.13
CA ALA A 246 -1.02 19.03 21.50
C ALA A 246 -1.38 18.96 20.00
N GLU A 247 -1.20 17.80 19.37
CA GLU A 247 -1.50 17.55 17.96
C GLU A 247 -2.90 16.95 17.76
N PHE A 248 -3.63 16.68 18.85
CA PHE A 248 -5.00 16.17 18.75
C PHE A 248 -5.94 17.21 18.14
N ILE A 249 -6.81 16.70 17.28
CA ILE A 249 -7.71 17.52 16.47
C ILE A 249 -8.79 18.11 17.37
N GLN A 250 -8.95 19.43 17.31
CA GLN A 250 -10.08 20.13 17.93
C GLN A 250 -11.22 20.27 16.92
N SER A 251 -12.41 19.82 17.29
CA SER A 251 -13.58 19.78 16.41
C SER A 251 -14.80 20.42 17.06
N THR A 252 -15.50 21.23 16.29
CA THR A 252 -16.85 21.76 16.57
C THR A 252 -17.93 20.98 15.81
N LYS A 253 -17.52 19.99 14.99
CA LYS A 253 -18.42 19.28 14.07
C LYS A 253 -19.47 18.48 14.84
N GLY A 254 -20.74 18.78 14.56
CA GLY A 254 -21.88 18.10 15.17
C GLY A 254 -22.12 18.48 16.63
N LEU A 255 -21.54 19.58 17.10
CA LEU A 255 -21.72 20.10 18.46
C LEU A 255 -22.59 21.36 18.48
N SER A 256 -22.99 21.78 19.68
CA SER A 256 -23.72 23.03 19.89
C SER A 256 -22.79 24.23 19.67
N ALA A 257 -23.38 25.41 19.44
CA ALA A 257 -22.60 26.63 19.24
C ALA A 257 -21.68 26.92 20.44
N GLY A 258 -20.39 27.12 20.18
CA GLY A 258 -19.37 27.37 21.19
C GLY A 258 -18.74 26.13 21.82
N GLU A 259 -19.26 24.93 21.54
CA GLU A 259 -18.67 23.68 22.02
C GLU A 259 -17.51 23.24 21.13
N VAL A 260 -16.41 22.83 21.77
CA VAL A 260 -15.23 22.25 21.11
C VAL A 260 -14.93 20.92 21.80
N ARG A 261 -14.67 19.88 21.02
CA ARG A 261 -14.18 18.60 21.52
C ARG A 261 -12.81 18.29 20.94
N THR A 262 -11.95 17.69 21.76
CA THR A 262 -10.76 17.00 21.28
C THR A 262 -11.16 15.65 20.71
N LEU A 263 -10.75 15.35 19.49
CA LEU A 263 -10.91 14.03 18.88
C LEU A 263 -9.73 13.15 19.32
N TYR A 264 -9.99 12.22 20.23
CA TYR A 264 -9.10 11.13 20.59
C TYR A 264 -9.22 9.97 19.60
N TRP A 265 -8.27 9.03 19.69
CA TRP A 265 -8.36 7.77 18.97
C TRP A 265 -9.73 7.11 19.17
N GLY A 266 -10.37 6.73 18.06
CA GLY A 266 -11.65 6.04 18.08
C GLY A 266 -12.86 6.97 18.19
N ASN A 267 -12.66 8.28 18.37
CA ASN A 267 -13.79 9.22 18.32
C ASN A 267 -14.36 9.30 16.90
N GLY A 268 -15.69 9.34 16.82
CA GLY A 268 -16.40 9.42 15.56
C GLY A 268 -16.90 10.83 15.24
N VAL A 269 -16.80 11.19 13.97
CA VAL A 269 -17.36 12.41 13.40
C VAL A 269 -18.53 12.03 12.50
N PRO A 270 -19.77 12.48 12.79
CA PRO A 270 -20.90 12.11 11.96
C PRO A 270 -20.79 12.77 10.59
N LEU A 271 -20.93 11.98 9.53
CA LEU A 271 -21.17 12.48 8.19
C LEU A 271 -22.67 12.49 7.94
N THR A 272 -23.25 13.65 8.22
CA THR A 272 -24.65 13.92 7.92
C THR A 272 -24.78 14.60 6.57
N ASN A 273 -25.88 14.31 5.88
CA ASN A 273 -26.20 14.98 4.64
C ASN A 273 -26.46 16.48 4.87
N HIS A 274 -25.48 17.31 4.52
CA HIS A 274 -25.62 18.76 4.59
C HIS A 274 -26.25 19.25 3.28
N ASN A 275 -27.51 19.73 3.40
CA ASN A 275 -28.31 20.34 2.34
C ASN A 275 -28.64 19.43 1.13
N ARG A 276 -29.93 19.29 0.81
CA ARG A 276 -30.32 18.78 -0.52
C ARG A 276 -29.85 19.79 -1.57
N MET A 277 -28.86 19.42 -2.38
CA MET A 277 -28.49 20.21 -3.55
C MET A 277 -29.57 20.06 -4.63
N PRO A 278 -30.12 21.16 -5.18
CA PRO A 278 -31.09 21.07 -6.27
C PRO A 278 -30.50 20.29 -7.45
N GLY A 279 -31.22 19.28 -7.94
CA GLY A 279 -30.82 18.50 -9.11
C GLY A 279 -29.79 17.39 -8.86
N HIS A 280 -29.30 17.21 -7.63
CA HIS A 280 -28.39 16.12 -7.29
C HIS A 280 -29.06 15.13 -6.32
N PRO A 281 -28.89 13.80 -6.53
CA PRO A 281 -29.24 12.84 -5.51
C PRO A 281 -28.46 13.14 -4.23
N ARG A 282 -28.98 12.69 -3.09
CA ARG A 282 -28.27 12.80 -1.81
C ARG A 282 -26.97 11.99 -1.88
N THR A 283 -25.85 12.65 -2.15
CA THR A 283 -24.54 12.02 -2.31
C THR A 283 -23.64 12.38 -1.14
N LEU A 284 -23.65 11.51 -0.12
CA LEU A 284 -22.53 11.47 0.82
C LEU A 284 -21.29 10.97 0.08
N PRO A 285 -20.08 11.28 0.58
CA PRO A 285 -18.91 10.55 0.12
C PRO A 285 -19.11 9.04 0.30
N LEU A 286 -18.51 8.22 -0.55
CA LEU A 286 -18.69 6.78 -0.47
C LEU A 286 -17.92 6.21 0.72
N PRO A 287 -18.58 5.47 1.63
CA PRO A 287 -17.88 4.83 2.74
C PRO A 287 -16.91 3.76 2.24
N SER A 288 -17.17 3.08 1.11
CA SER A 288 -16.24 2.11 0.52
C SER A 288 -14.89 2.74 0.18
N PHE A 289 -14.84 4.01 -0.25
CA PHE A 289 -13.60 4.72 -0.55
C PHE A 289 -12.80 5.05 0.72
N PHE A 290 -13.47 5.46 1.79
CA PHE A 290 -12.84 5.61 3.09
C PHE A 290 -12.33 4.27 3.62
N ALA A 291 -13.11 3.21 3.50
CA ALA A 291 -12.73 1.87 3.94
C ALA A 291 -11.50 1.35 3.18
N LEU A 292 -11.43 1.61 1.86
CA LEU A 292 -10.28 1.26 1.04
C LEU A 292 -9.04 2.01 1.50
N ARG A 293 -9.11 3.35 1.57
CA ARG A 293 -7.99 4.18 2.03
C ARG A 293 -7.52 3.80 3.43
N ALA A 294 -8.44 3.59 4.37
CA ALA A 294 -8.13 3.21 5.74
C ALA A 294 -7.43 1.84 5.80
N SER A 295 -7.88 0.87 5.01
CA SER A 295 -7.27 -0.47 4.95
C SER A 295 -5.83 -0.40 4.44
N ILE A 296 -5.55 0.46 3.45
CA ILE A 296 -4.21 0.61 2.88
C ILE A 296 -3.27 1.32 3.84
N HIS A 297 -3.73 2.37 4.53
CA HIS A 297 -2.92 2.98 5.59
C HIS A 297 -2.69 2.03 6.77
N SER A 298 -3.67 1.18 7.11
CA SER A 298 -3.48 0.14 8.13
C SER A 298 -2.38 -0.82 7.69
N LEU A 299 -2.43 -1.37 6.47
CA LEU A 299 -1.39 -2.24 5.92
C LEU A 299 -0.01 -1.55 5.90
N LYS A 300 0.04 -0.28 5.51
CA LYS A 300 1.28 0.50 5.50
C LYS A 300 1.87 0.63 6.90
N HIS A 301 1.04 0.99 7.87
CA HIS A 301 1.45 1.11 9.27
C HIS A 301 1.97 -0.22 9.83
N GLU A 302 1.26 -1.32 9.61
CA GLU A 302 1.71 -2.66 10.03
C GLU A 302 3.06 -3.04 9.39
N SER A 303 3.29 -2.67 8.13
CA SER A 303 4.56 -2.94 7.43
C SER A 303 5.72 -2.02 7.84
N GLU A 304 5.43 -0.82 8.34
CA GLU A 304 6.42 0.14 8.83
C GLU A 304 6.77 -0.09 10.30
N TYR A 305 5.89 -0.76 11.05
CA TYR A 305 6.14 -1.15 12.42
C TYR A 305 7.31 -2.14 12.46
N ILE A 306 8.50 -1.65 12.83
CA ILE A 306 9.67 -2.49 13.03
C ILE A 306 9.46 -3.24 14.36
N PRO A 307 9.18 -4.55 14.36
CA PRO A 307 9.20 -5.30 15.60
C PRO A 307 10.63 -5.20 16.14
N THR A 308 10.79 -5.05 17.45
CA THR A 308 12.15 -5.04 18.00
C THR A 308 12.83 -6.36 17.63
N VAL A 309 14.16 -6.39 17.47
CA VAL A 309 14.90 -7.62 17.08
C VAL A 309 14.52 -8.83 17.96
N ARG A 310 14.15 -8.56 19.23
CA ARG A 310 13.65 -9.54 20.19
C ARG A 310 12.31 -10.18 19.78
N ASP A 311 11.42 -9.43 19.14
CA ASP A 311 10.11 -9.91 18.70
C ASP A 311 10.24 -10.85 17.50
N LEU A 312 11.13 -10.53 16.55
CA LEU A 312 11.42 -11.41 15.40
C LEU A 312 12.03 -12.75 15.83
N GLN A 313 12.92 -12.71 16.83
CA GLN A 313 13.58 -13.91 17.34
C GLN A 313 12.60 -14.77 18.16
N SER A 314 11.78 -14.14 19.02
CA SER A 314 10.69 -14.82 19.73
C SER A 314 9.66 -15.44 18.77
N TYR A 315 9.36 -14.79 17.64
CA TYR A 315 8.45 -15.34 16.63
C TYR A 315 9.05 -16.55 15.90
N ALA A 316 10.33 -16.45 15.57
CA ALA A 316 11.15 -17.53 15.01
C ALA A 316 11.43 -18.66 16.02
N ASP A 317 11.20 -18.46 17.31
CA ASP A 317 11.34 -19.51 18.32
C ASP A 317 9.97 -20.11 18.69
N ALA A 318 8.90 -19.29 18.76
CA ALA A 318 7.57 -19.71 19.23
C ALA A 318 6.81 -20.59 18.23
N ARG A 319 6.95 -20.36 16.91
CA ARG A 319 6.38 -21.25 15.89
C ARG A 319 7.23 -22.51 15.63
N PHE A 320 8.41 -22.61 16.26
CA PHE A 320 9.43 -23.62 15.94
C PHE A 320 9.70 -24.57 17.11
N THR A 321 8.73 -24.73 18.02
CA THR A 321 8.79 -25.67 19.16
C THR A 321 8.48 -27.13 18.80
N THR A 322 8.48 -27.52 17.52
CA THR A 322 8.76 -28.91 17.19
C THR A 322 10.26 -29.14 17.39
N PRO A 323 10.70 -30.12 18.21
CA PRO A 323 12.11 -30.32 18.49
C PRO A 323 12.86 -30.60 17.19
N ILE A 324 13.59 -29.61 16.69
CA ILE A 324 14.65 -29.86 15.72
C ILE A 324 15.75 -30.54 16.52
N ASP A 325 16.09 -31.76 16.12
CA ASP A 325 17.07 -32.60 16.78
C ASP A 325 18.45 -31.91 16.75
N THR A 326 18.77 -31.20 17.82
CA THR A 326 19.96 -30.34 17.93
C THR A 326 21.27 -31.13 17.91
N GLU A 327 21.22 -32.47 17.99
CA GLU A 327 22.41 -33.33 17.88
C GLU A 327 23.07 -33.26 16.49
N ASN A 328 22.34 -32.91 15.42
CA ASN A 328 22.94 -32.80 14.09
C ASN A 328 23.69 -31.48 13.82
N LEU A 329 23.46 -30.43 14.62
CA LEU A 329 24.15 -29.14 14.44
C LEU A 329 25.54 -29.10 15.08
N GLN A 330 25.80 -29.94 16.10
CA GLN A 330 27.12 -29.99 16.74
C GLN A 330 28.14 -30.87 16.02
N SER A 331 27.71 -31.77 15.12
CA SER A 331 28.61 -32.64 14.36
C SER A 331 29.29 -31.96 13.15
N MET A 332 28.88 -30.74 12.76
CA MET A 332 29.41 -30.05 11.57
C MET A 332 30.73 -29.28 11.77
N HIS A 333 31.29 -29.26 12.99
CA HIS A 333 32.54 -28.53 13.29
C HIS A 333 33.82 -29.38 13.32
N ARG A 334 33.85 -30.54 12.66
CA ARG A 334 35.10 -31.31 12.49
C ARG A 334 35.51 -31.39 11.02
N ALA A 335 36.47 -30.55 10.65
CA ALA A 335 37.11 -30.56 9.34
C ALA A 335 37.90 -31.85 9.11
N THR A 336 37.76 -32.43 7.92
CA THR A 336 38.84 -33.17 7.25
C THR A 336 38.86 -32.82 5.77
N SER A 337 40.05 -32.43 5.33
CA SER A 337 40.46 -32.04 4.00
C SER A 337 40.55 -33.20 3.00
N HIS A 338 40.55 -32.82 1.71
CA HIS A 338 40.77 -33.60 0.47
C HIS A 338 39.51 -34.11 -0.23
N THR A 339 39.09 -33.44 -1.32
CA THR A 339 39.21 -34.00 -2.69
C THR A 339 38.88 -32.96 -3.76
N THR A 340 39.58 -33.08 -4.88
CA THR A 340 39.43 -32.37 -6.16
C THR A 340 38.21 -32.89 -6.94
N SER A 341 37.33 -32.01 -7.41
CA SER A 341 36.36 -32.33 -8.47
C SER A 341 35.87 -31.07 -9.17
N ALA A 342 35.80 -31.13 -10.49
CA ALA A 342 35.51 -30.03 -11.39
C ALA A 342 34.02 -29.63 -11.36
N ASP A 343 33.76 -28.34 -11.22
CA ASP A 343 32.43 -27.75 -11.22
C ASP A 343 32.02 -27.34 -12.64
N PRO A 344 30.98 -27.96 -13.24
CA PRO A 344 30.49 -27.60 -14.57
C PRO A 344 29.83 -26.22 -14.64
N VAL A 345 29.49 -25.60 -13.50
CA VAL A 345 28.88 -24.25 -13.46
C VAL A 345 29.93 -23.16 -13.67
N LEU A 346 31.16 -23.38 -13.21
CA LEU A 346 32.29 -22.46 -13.45
C LEU A 346 32.79 -22.51 -14.90
N ALA A 347 32.59 -23.61 -15.61
CA ALA A 347 32.89 -23.70 -17.05
C ALA A 347 31.91 -22.90 -17.91
N ALA A 348 30.63 -22.84 -17.53
CA ALA A 348 29.62 -22.07 -18.27
C ALA A 348 29.78 -20.55 -18.09
N SER A 349 30.23 -20.10 -16.90
CA SER A 349 30.49 -18.68 -16.64
C SER A 349 31.73 -18.17 -17.41
N ALA A 350 32.80 -18.97 -17.47
CA ALA A 350 34.01 -18.60 -18.19
C ALA A 350 33.82 -18.53 -19.72
N ILE A 351 32.93 -19.35 -20.29
CA ILE A 351 32.59 -19.33 -21.73
C ILE A 351 31.78 -18.08 -22.09
N LEU A 352 30.92 -17.60 -21.17
CA LEU A 352 30.13 -16.39 -21.38
C LEU A 352 30.97 -15.11 -21.27
N ASP A 353 31.94 -15.07 -20.36
CA ASP A 353 32.86 -13.94 -20.23
C ASP A 353 33.83 -13.85 -21.43
N ASP A 354 34.31 -14.99 -21.96
CA ASP A 354 35.19 -15.03 -23.13
C ASP A 354 34.46 -14.65 -24.45
N LEU A 355 33.15 -14.91 -24.54
CA LEU A 355 32.28 -14.50 -25.67
C LEU A 355 31.94 -12.99 -25.66
N VAL A 356 31.95 -12.36 -24.49
CA VAL A 356 31.72 -10.92 -24.35
C VAL A 356 33.00 -10.13 -24.67
N ASP A 357 34.16 -10.65 -24.26
CA ASP A 357 35.46 -10.00 -24.51
C ASP A 357 35.97 -10.18 -25.96
N SER A 358 35.52 -11.22 -26.68
CA SER A 358 35.89 -11.46 -28.09
C SER A 358 35.12 -10.64 -29.12
N GLY A 359 34.08 -9.89 -28.71
CA GLY A 359 33.36 -8.97 -29.59
C GLY A 359 32.51 -9.63 -30.69
N ASP A 360 32.20 -10.93 -30.56
CA ASP A 360 31.55 -11.73 -31.61
C ASP A 360 30.01 -11.60 -31.67
N LEU A 361 29.41 -10.69 -30.89
CA LEU A 361 27.95 -10.41 -30.96
C LEU A 361 27.55 -9.29 -31.94
N ALA A 362 28.47 -8.85 -32.81
CA ALA A 362 28.16 -7.91 -33.88
C ALA A 362 28.53 -8.49 -35.25
N ARG A 363 27.79 -9.51 -35.71
CA ARG A 363 27.56 -9.72 -37.15
C ARG A 363 26.44 -10.72 -37.46
N SER A 364 25.53 -10.19 -38.29
CA SER A 364 24.74 -10.84 -39.35
C SER A 364 23.31 -11.30 -39.04
N PRO A 365 22.38 -11.19 -40.02
CA PRO A 365 22.23 -10.20 -41.11
C PRO A 365 21.15 -9.15 -40.83
#